data_AF-A0A3B9K1W1-F1
#
_entry.id   AF-A0A3B9K1W1-F1
#
_cell.length_a   1.000
_cell.length_b   1.000
_cell.length_c   1.000
_cell.angle_alpha   90.00
_cell.angle_beta   90.00
_cell.angle_gamma   90.00
#
_symmetry.space_group_name_H-M   'P 1'
#
loop_
_entity.id
_entity.type
_entity.pdbx_description
1 polymer ?
#
loop_
_entity_poly.entity_id
_entity_poly.type
_entity_poly.pdbx_seq_one_letter_code
_entity_poly.pdbx_strand_id
1 'polypeptide(L)'
;MTKIHPTAIISSSAKIAKGVKVGPYSTVGSNVVLDADVEIISHASIDGYTKIGSGTKIFPFASIGSPPQDLKYKGEKSSTIIGKNNII
;
A
#
# COMPACT_ATOMS: atom_id res chain seq x y z
N MET A 1 7.30 14.80 7.76
CA MET A 1 5.85 15.04 7.67
C MET A 1 5.28 14.07 6.64
N THR A 2 4.04 13.62 6.82
CA THR A 2 3.34 12.81 5.81
C THR A 2 3.00 13.70 4.61
N LYS A 3 3.23 13.22 3.38
CA LYS A 3 2.98 13.98 2.14
C LYS A 3 2.12 13.15 1.20
N ILE A 4 0.82 13.42 1.18
CA ILE A 4 -0.15 12.74 0.34
C ILE A 4 -0.56 13.70 -0.78
N HIS A 5 -0.41 13.26 -2.02
CA HIS A 5 -0.86 14.03 -3.18
C HIS A 5 -2.39 14.15 -3.16
N PRO A 6 -2.99 15.31 -3.50
CA PRO A 6 -4.44 15.50 -3.44
C PRO A 6 -5.26 14.53 -4.30
N THR A 7 -4.66 13.95 -5.33
CA THR A 7 -5.32 12.98 -6.23
C THR A 7 -5.11 11.53 -5.81
N ALA A 8 -4.36 11.25 -4.74
CA ALA A 8 -4.27 9.91 -4.19
C ALA A 8 -5.59 9.57 -3.47
N ILE A 9 -6.09 8.36 -3.67
CA ILE A 9 -7.32 7.88 -3.03
C ILE A 9 -6.91 6.96 -1.88
N ILE A 10 -7.12 7.43 -0.66
CA ILE A 10 -6.75 6.71 0.56
C ILE A 10 -8.01 6.46 1.37
N SER A 11 -8.25 5.20 1.72
CA SER A 11 -9.34 4.84 2.62
C SER A 11 -9.15 5.47 4.01
N SER A 12 -10.22 5.95 4.63
CA SER A 12 -10.18 6.54 5.96
C SER A 12 -9.74 5.58 7.07
N SER A 13 -9.85 4.27 6.84
CA SER A 13 -9.40 3.24 7.79
C SER A 13 -7.96 2.76 7.56
N ALA A 14 -7.30 3.21 6.49
CA ALA A 14 -5.89 2.90 6.26
C ALA A 14 -5.01 3.48 7.38
N LYS A 15 -4.02 2.72 7.82
CA LYS A 15 -3.09 3.16 8.88
C LYS A 15 -1.82 3.71 8.25
N ILE A 16 -1.65 5.03 8.32
CA ILE A 16 -0.55 5.75 7.69
C ILE A 16 0.38 6.30 8.77
N ALA A 17 1.61 5.79 8.83
CA ALA A 17 2.60 6.27 9.79
C ALA A 17 3.20 7.63 9.40
N LYS A 18 4.00 8.19 10.32
CA LYS A 18 4.75 9.44 10.09
C LYS A 18 5.73 9.27 8.93
N GLY A 19 5.85 10.30 8.10
CA GLY A 19 6.87 10.36 7.04
C GLY A 19 6.48 9.65 5.75
N VAL A 20 5.34 8.93 5.75
CA VAL A 20 4.81 8.29 4.54
C VAL A 20 4.56 9.33 3.44
N LYS A 21 4.93 8.98 2.22
CA LYS A 21 4.66 9.76 1.01
C LYS A 21 3.82 8.93 0.05
N VAL A 22 2.73 9.52 -0.44
CA VAL A 22 1.86 8.90 -1.45
C VAL A 22 1.70 9.87 -2.59
N GLY A 23 2.24 9.53 -3.75
CA GLY A 23 2.12 10.39 -4.92
C GLY A 23 0.85 10.16 -5.74
N PRO A 24 0.70 10.90 -6.86
CA PRO A 24 -0.57 11.10 -7.54
C PRO A 24 -1.18 9.78 -8.03
N TYR A 25 -2.52 9.72 -7.97
CA TYR A 25 -3.33 8.63 -8.53
C TYR A 25 -3.02 7.23 -7.99
N SER A 26 -2.35 7.15 -6.84
CA SER A 26 -2.17 5.89 -6.12
C SER A 26 -3.41 5.60 -5.27
N THR A 27 -3.72 4.33 -5.07
CA THR A 27 -4.85 3.87 -4.26
C THR A 27 -4.35 3.08 -3.05
N VAL A 28 -4.88 3.40 -1.86
CA VAL A 28 -4.56 2.71 -0.60
C VAL A 28 -5.85 2.23 0.06
N GLY A 29 -6.03 0.91 0.12
CA GLY A 29 -7.22 0.23 0.62
C GLY A 29 -7.43 0.29 2.13
N SER A 30 -8.60 -0.17 2.57
CA SER A 30 -9.12 0.01 3.94
C SER A 30 -8.34 -0.74 5.02
N ASN A 31 -7.69 -1.85 4.69
CA ASN A 31 -6.95 -2.68 5.63
C ASN A 31 -5.43 -2.54 5.49
N VAL A 32 -4.97 -1.51 4.76
CA VAL A 32 -3.55 -1.29 4.50
C VAL A 32 -2.89 -0.59 5.68
N VAL A 33 -1.69 -1.05 6.02
CA VAL A 33 -0.78 -0.45 7.00
C VAL A 33 0.51 -0.05 6.31
N LEU A 34 0.80 1.25 6.29
CA LEU A 34 2.07 1.80 5.82
C LEU A 34 2.88 2.25 7.04
N ASP A 35 3.97 1.54 7.32
CA ASP A 35 4.90 1.90 8.40
C ASP A 35 5.72 3.16 8.01
N ALA A 36 6.53 3.67 8.95
CA ALA A 36 7.21 4.96 8.81
C ALA A 36 8.07 5.07 7.53
N ASP A 37 8.05 6.25 6.91
CA ASP A 37 8.89 6.59 5.76
C ASP A 37 8.71 5.72 4.50
N VAL A 38 7.58 5.01 4.38
CA VAL A 38 7.20 4.36 3.12
C VAL A 38 6.95 5.41 2.03
N GLU A 39 7.45 5.18 0.82
CA GLU A 39 7.28 6.07 -0.33
C GLU A 39 6.60 5.34 -1.49
N ILE A 40 5.40 5.81 -1.85
CA ILE A 40 4.65 5.35 -3.01
C ILE A 40 4.71 6.45 -4.07
N ILE A 41 5.25 6.16 -5.26
CA ILE A 41 5.58 7.19 -6.26
C ILE A 41 4.36 7.73 -7.00
N SER A 42 3.68 6.95 -7.83
CA SER A 42 2.44 7.35 -8.51
C SER A 42 1.77 6.12 -9.08
N HIS A 43 0.45 6.12 -9.30
CA HIS A 43 -0.25 5.03 -9.98
C HIS A 43 -0.01 3.61 -9.41
N ALA A 44 0.35 3.49 -8.12
CA ALA A 44 0.45 2.20 -7.46
C ALA A 44 -0.88 1.87 -6.76
N SER A 45 -1.26 0.60 -6.76
CA SER A 45 -2.44 0.12 -6.06
C SER A 45 -2.04 -0.82 -4.93
N ILE A 46 -2.45 -0.47 -3.71
CA ILE A 46 -2.18 -1.26 -2.51
C ILE A 46 -3.52 -1.54 -1.85
N ASP A 47 -3.88 -2.82 -1.73
CA ASP A 47 -5.20 -3.24 -1.25
C ASP A 47 -5.10 -4.48 -0.35
N GLY A 48 -6.25 -4.97 0.12
CA GLY A 48 -6.35 -6.15 0.98
C GLY A 48 -5.75 -5.94 2.38
N TYR A 49 -5.52 -7.03 3.09
CA TYR A 49 -4.82 -7.02 4.38
C TYR A 49 -3.32 -6.93 4.15
N THR A 50 -2.85 -5.73 3.83
CA THR A 50 -1.46 -5.50 3.43
C THR A 50 -0.72 -4.66 4.46
N LYS A 51 0.50 -5.11 4.81
CA LYS A 51 1.44 -4.33 5.61
C LYS A 51 2.71 -4.06 4.80
N ILE A 52 3.10 -2.80 4.73
CA ILE A 52 4.34 -2.34 4.11
C ILE A 52 5.28 -1.82 5.20
N GLY A 53 6.45 -2.45 5.35
CA GLY A 53 7.43 -2.07 6.36
C GLY A 53 8.21 -0.80 6.02
N SER A 54 8.76 -0.18 7.07
CA SER A 54 9.41 1.13 7.02
C SER A 54 10.49 1.28 5.93
N GLY A 55 10.57 2.49 5.36
CA GLY A 55 11.59 2.83 4.35
C GLY A 55 11.42 2.12 3.00
N THR A 56 10.35 1.35 2.82
CA THR A 56 10.05 0.70 1.54
C THR A 56 9.62 1.72 0.49
N LYS A 57 10.14 1.57 -0.72
CA LYS A 57 9.81 2.41 -1.88
C LYS A 57 9.09 1.58 -2.94
N ILE A 58 7.94 2.06 -3.39
CA ILE A 58 7.06 1.41 -4.37
C ILE A 58 6.95 2.30 -5.60
N PHE A 59 7.37 1.78 -6.74
CA PHE A 59 7.38 2.44 -8.04
C PHE A 59 6.04 2.34 -8.77
N PRO A 60 5.85 3.12 -9.85
CA PRO A 60 4.56 3.19 -10.51
C PRO A 60 4.05 1.87 -11.09
N PHE A 61 2.72 1.74 -11.11
CA PHE A 61 1.98 0.60 -11.66
C PHE A 61 2.16 -0.73 -10.91
N ALA A 62 2.80 -0.72 -9.73
CA ALA A 62 2.80 -1.85 -8.83
C ALA A 62 1.38 -2.13 -8.29
N SER A 63 1.00 -3.41 -8.23
CA SER A 63 -0.24 -3.89 -7.63
C SER A 63 0.10 -4.85 -6.49
N ILE A 64 -0.23 -4.47 -5.25
CA ILE A 64 0.18 -5.17 -4.04
C ILE A 64 -1.05 -5.49 -3.20
N GLY A 65 -1.20 -6.77 -2.83
CA GLY A 65 -2.26 -7.20 -1.91
C GLY A 65 -3.63 -7.42 -2.54
N SER A 66 -3.73 -7.40 -3.87
CA SER A 66 -4.91 -7.85 -4.59
C SER A 66 -5.20 -9.34 -4.33
N PRO A 67 -6.46 -9.79 -4.50
CA PRO A 67 -6.81 -11.20 -4.38
C PRO A 67 -5.91 -12.11 -5.24
N PRO A 68 -5.58 -13.32 -4.75
CA PRO A 68 -4.85 -14.29 -5.55
C PRO A 68 -5.69 -14.71 -6.77
N GLN A 69 -5.00 -15.16 -7.82
CA GLN A 69 -5.65 -15.62 -9.05
C GLN A 69 -6.18 -17.07 -8.97
N ASP A 70 -5.97 -17.75 -7.83
CA ASP A 70 -6.43 -19.12 -7.64
C ASP A 70 -7.97 -19.17 -7.67
N LEU A 71 -8.53 -19.97 -8.57
CA LEU A 71 -9.97 -20.14 -8.75
C LEU A 71 -10.68 -20.73 -7.53
N LYS A 72 -9.94 -21.36 -6.61
CA LYS A 72 -10.48 -21.92 -5.37
C LYS A 72 -10.65 -20.86 -4.29
N TYR A 73 -10.03 -19.69 -4.44
CA TYR A 73 -10.15 -18.58 -3.51
C TYR A 73 -11.60 -18.03 -3.53
N LYS A 74 -12.21 -17.96 -2.36
CA LYS A 74 -13.60 -17.52 -2.14
C LYS A 74 -13.69 -16.27 -1.25
N GLY A 75 -12.59 -15.51 -1.14
CA GLY A 75 -12.52 -14.34 -0.28
C GLY A 75 -12.06 -14.65 1.15
N GLU A 76 -11.33 -15.75 1.33
CA GLU A 76 -10.72 -16.10 2.61
C GLU A 76 -9.81 -14.98 3.09
N LYS A 77 -9.69 -14.83 4.41
CA LYS A 77 -8.79 -13.84 4.99
C LYS A 77 -7.34 -14.22 4.70
N SER A 78 -6.74 -13.55 3.74
CA SER A 78 -5.33 -13.65 3.35
C SER A 78 -4.62 -12.30 3.56
N SER A 79 -3.29 -12.32 3.67
CA SER A 79 -2.50 -11.11 3.94
C SER A 79 -1.20 -11.08 3.18
N THR A 80 -0.76 -9.86 2.83
CA THR A 80 0.55 -9.59 2.21
C THR A 80 1.39 -8.77 3.17
N ILE A 81 2.58 -9.27 3.53
CA ILE A 81 3.47 -8.61 4.49
C ILE A 81 4.82 -8.36 3.82
N ILE A 82 5.14 -7.08 3.60
CA ILE A 82 6.43 -6.63 3.06
C ILE A 82 7.29 -6.08 4.19
N GLY A 83 8.56 -6.50 4.22
CA GLY A 83 9.54 -6.07 5.21
C GLY A 83 9.96 -4.60 5.05
N LYS A 84 11.08 -4.25 5.69
CA LYS A 84 11.64 -2.87 5.66
C LYS A 84 12.63 -2.69 4.51
N ASN A 85 12.81 -1.45 4.06
CA ASN A 85 13.84 -1.04 3.10
C ASN A 85 13.82 -1.81 1.76
N ASN A 86 12.64 -2.23 1.31
CA ASN A 86 12.50 -2.86 -0.01
C ASN A 86 12.41 -1.81 -1.11
N ILE A 87 12.80 -2.20 -2.31
CA ILE A 87 12.58 -1.45 -3.56
C ILE A 87 11.73 -2.34 -4.47
N ILE A 88 10.54 -1.86 -4.83
CA ILE A 88 9.52 -2.60 -5.59
C ILE A 88 9.10 -1.79 -6.79
#